data_AF-A0A8J4FAE9-F1
#
_entry.id   AF-A0A8J4FAE9-F1
#
_cell.length_a   1.000
_cell.length_b   1.000
_cell.length_c   1.000
_cell.angle_alpha   90.00
_cell.angle_beta   90.00
_cell.angle_gamma   90.00
#
_symmetry.space_group_name_H-M   'P 1'
#
loop_
_entity.id
_entity.type
_entity.pdbx_description
1 polymer ?
#
loop_
_entity_poly.entity_id
_entity_poly.type
_entity_poly.pdbx_seq_one_letter_code
_entity_poly.pdbx_strand_id
1 'polypeptide(L)'
;SHMAALHAVASGDDAAAAAATTSSPAGSRKVRGRRAREEVEAVVQEAVRGVVGSSVSPDAPLMSSGLDSLGAVELRNALEGRLGVQLPSTLVFDYPTPAAVSEFIAAQLGAGSET
;
A
#
# COMPACT_ATOMS: atom_id res chain seq x y z
N SER A 1 62.15 -4.38 -17.08
CA SER A 1 60.92 -3.99 -16.36
C SER A 1 60.03 -5.22 -16.23
N HIS A 2 60.09 -5.89 -15.08
CA HIS A 2 58.97 -6.03 -14.10
C HIS A 2 57.71 -6.69 -14.70
N MET A 3 57.52 -8.00 -14.47
CA MET A 3 56.54 -8.61 -13.51
C MET A 3 55.07 -8.44 -13.97
N ALA A 4 54.40 -9.47 -14.49
CA ALA A 4 53.79 -10.64 -13.81
C ALA A 4 52.32 -10.41 -13.39
N ALA A 5 51.40 -11.16 -14.03
CA ALA A 5 50.07 -11.61 -13.59
C ALA A 5 49.52 -12.47 -14.74
N LEU A 6 49.66 -13.81 -14.80
CA LEU A 6 49.08 -14.88 -13.98
C LEU A 6 47.59 -14.76 -13.63
N HIS A 7 46.94 -15.93 -13.74
CA HIS A 7 45.57 -16.33 -13.37
C HIS A 7 44.43 -15.98 -14.34
N ALA A 8 43.47 -16.87 -14.64
CA ALA A 8 43.32 -18.31 -14.41
C ALA A 8 42.14 -18.80 -15.29
N VAL A 9 42.23 -20.04 -15.77
CA VAL A 9 41.11 -20.80 -16.33
C VAL A 9 40.32 -21.43 -15.18
N ALA A 10 38.99 -21.37 -15.22
CA ALA A 10 38.11 -22.20 -14.42
C ALA A 10 36.84 -22.57 -15.22
N SER A 11 36.70 -23.87 -15.44
CA SER A 11 35.53 -24.59 -15.93
C SER A 11 34.48 -24.80 -14.83
N GLY A 12 33.27 -25.19 -15.21
CA GLY A 12 32.18 -25.69 -14.34
C GLY A 12 30.84 -25.40 -15.02
N ASP A 13 30.33 -26.26 -15.89
CA ASP A 13 29.58 -27.51 -15.61
C ASP A 13 28.18 -27.26 -15.02
N ASP A 14 27.22 -27.70 -15.83
CA ASP A 14 25.90 -28.28 -15.56
C ASP A 14 25.12 -27.97 -14.26
N ALA A 15 23.80 -28.06 -14.47
CA ALA A 15 22.83 -28.67 -13.57
C ALA A 15 21.83 -27.75 -12.86
N ALA A 16 20.58 -28.13 -13.14
CA ALA A 16 19.44 -28.20 -12.23
C ALA A 16 18.78 -26.85 -11.86
N ALA A 17 17.61 -26.54 -12.44
CA ALA A 17 16.32 -27.14 -12.12
C ALA A 17 15.92 -26.96 -10.65
N ALA A 18 14.68 -26.47 -10.49
CA ALA A 18 13.87 -26.55 -9.28
C ALA A 18 14.31 -25.68 -8.09
N ALA A 19 13.94 -24.41 -8.14
CA ALA A 19 13.56 -23.69 -6.93
C ALA A 19 12.06 -23.41 -6.95
N ALA A 20 11.27 -24.48 -6.84
CA ALA A 20 9.97 -24.41 -6.22
C ALA A 20 10.22 -24.00 -4.75
N THR A 21 10.29 -22.70 -4.48
CA THR A 21 10.35 -22.22 -3.11
C THR A 21 8.96 -22.34 -2.53
N THR A 22 8.77 -23.42 -1.78
CA THR A 22 7.79 -23.60 -0.72
C THR A 22 7.29 -22.27 -0.17
N SER A 23 6.12 -21.82 -0.63
CA SER A 23 5.47 -20.66 -0.05
C SER A 23 5.00 -21.06 1.35
N SER A 24 5.86 -20.76 2.34
CA SER A 24 5.52 -20.84 3.75
C SER A 24 4.18 -20.10 3.96
N PRO A 25 3.23 -20.62 4.77
CA PRO A 25 1.92 -20.00 4.96
C PRO A 25 1.99 -18.54 5.47
N ALA A 26 3.13 -18.14 6.05
CA ALA A 26 3.44 -16.76 6.41
C ALA A 26 3.72 -15.85 5.19
N GLY A 27 4.39 -16.34 4.16
CA GLY A 27 4.67 -15.60 2.92
C GLY A 27 3.39 -15.32 2.14
N SER A 28 2.53 -16.34 1.98
CA SER A 28 1.24 -16.21 1.29
C SER A 28 0.31 -15.21 2.00
N ARG A 29 0.34 -15.15 3.34
CA ARG A 29 -0.47 -14.21 4.13
C ARG A 29 0.03 -12.76 4.02
N LYS A 30 1.36 -12.56 4.04
CA LYS A 30 1.98 -11.25 3.81
C LYS A 30 1.69 -10.72 2.40
N VAL A 31 1.72 -11.58 1.38
CA VAL A 31 1.38 -11.19 0.00
C VAL A 31 -0.09 -10.78 -0.11
N ARG A 32 -1.02 -11.55 0.49
CA ARG A 32 -2.45 -11.16 0.54
C ARG A 32 -2.69 -9.84 1.26
N GLY A 33 -2.04 -9.62 2.40
CA GLY A 33 -2.16 -8.35 3.13
C GLY A 33 -1.63 -7.16 2.33
N ARG A 34 -0.53 -7.34 1.58
CA ARG A 34 -0.01 -6.29 0.69
C ARG A 34 -0.97 -5.96 -0.45
N ARG A 35 -1.58 -6.98 -1.08
CA ARG A 35 -2.60 -6.80 -2.12
C ARG A 35 -3.83 -6.06 -1.60
N ALA A 36 -4.35 -6.46 -0.43
CA ALA A 36 -5.48 -5.78 0.20
C ALA A 36 -5.16 -4.30 0.49
N ARG A 37 -3.95 -4.00 0.95
CA ARG A 37 -3.49 -2.61 1.16
C ARG A 37 -3.41 -1.82 -0.15
N GLU A 38 -2.86 -2.41 -1.22
CA GLU A 38 -2.81 -1.79 -2.55
C GLU A 38 -4.23 -1.47 -3.07
N GLU A 39 -5.19 -2.37 -2.85
CA GLU A 39 -6.60 -2.17 -3.22
C GLU A 39 -7.25 -1.03 -2.42
N VAL A 40 -7.03 -0.99 -1.10
CA VAL A 40 -7.51 0.09 -0.24
C VAL A 40 -6.91 1.43 -0.67
N GLU A 41 -5.61 1.47 -0.94
CA GLU A 41 -4.93 2.70 -1.39
C GLU A 41 -5.51 3.20 -2.72
N ALA A 42 -5.77 2.30 -3.67
CA ALA A 42 -6.44 2.66 -4.92
C ALA A 42 -7.85 3.23 -4.69
N VAL A 43 -8.62 2.64 -3.77
CA VAL A 43 -9.95 3.13 -3.40
C VAL A 43 -9.88 4.53 -2.78
N VAL A 44 -8.93 4.75 -1.86
CA VAL A 44 -8.73 6.04 -1.21
C VAL A 44 -8.32 7.11 -2.21
N GLN A 45 -7.37 6.81 -3.09
CA GLN A 45 -6.93 7.74 -4.12
C GLN A 45 -8.06 8.13 -5.08
N GLU A 46 -8.91 7.17 -5.43
CA GLU A 46 -10.08 7.42 -6.27
C GLU A 46 -11.09 8.33 -5.57
N ALA A 47 -11.38 8.08 -4.29
CA ALA A 47 -12.30 8.90 -3.50
C ALA A 47 -11.76 10.33 -3.30
N VAL A 48 -10.47 10.47 -2.98
CA VAL A 48 -9.80 11.77 -2.87
C VAL A 48 -9.88 12.53 -4.18
N ARG A 49 -9.60 11.88 -5.32
CA ARG A 49 -9.74 12.50 -6.65
C ARG A 49 -11.17 12.96 -6.92
N GLY A 50 -12.16 12.17 -6.52
CA GLY A 50 -13.57 12.51 -6.70
C GLY A 50 -14.00 13.76 -5.92
N VAL A 51 -13.48 13.94 -4.71
CA VAL A 51 -13.82 15.08 -3.83
C VAL A 51 -12.98 16.33 -4.15
N VAL A 52 -11.66 16.16 -4.28
CA VAL A 52 -10.72 17.28 -4.53
C VAL A 52 -10.73 17.70 -6.01
N GLY A 53 -11.20 16.84 -6.91
CA GLY A 53 -11.24 17.10 -8.35
C GLY A 53 -9.89 16.93 -9.07
N SER A 54 -8.84 16.49 -8.37
CA SER A 54 -7.50 16.25 -8.95
C SER A 54 -6.77 15.13 -8.23
N SER A 55 -5.74 14.56 -8.87
CA SER A 55 -4.90 13.53 -8.25
C SER A 55 -3.99 14.13 -7.18
N VAL A 56 -3.98 13.51 -6.00
CA VAL A 56 -3.20 13.94 -4.84
C VAL A 56 -2.11 12.91 -4.56
N SER A 57 -0.89 13.38 -4.24
CA SER A 57 0.21 12.47 -3.86
C SER A 57 -0.16 11.69 -2.58
N PRO A 58 0.20 10.40 -2.47
CA PRO A 58 -0.14 9.59 -1.28
C PRO A 58 0.38 10.19 0.04
N ASP A 59 1.49 10.93 -0.02
CA ASP A 59 2.11 11.59 1.14
C ASP A 59 1.76 13.08 1.27
N ALA A 60 0.96 13.63 0.33
CA ALA A 60 0.59 15.04 0.39
C ALA A 60 -0.51 15.27 1.45
N PRO A 61 -0.43 16.39 2.20
CA PRO A 61 -1.50 16.80 3.09
C PRO A 61 -2.79 17.07 2.30
N LEU A 62 -3.88 16.40 2.67
CA LEU A 62 -5.18 16.51 2.00
C LEU A 62 -5.70 17.95 2.02
N MET A 63 -5.60 18.63 3.16
CA MET A 63 -6.06 20.02 3.32
C MET A 63 -5.28 21.00 2.43
N SER A 64 -3.96 20.83 2.34
CA SER A 64 -3.14 21.64 1.43
C SER A 64 -3.37 21.31 -0.04
N SER A 65 -3.95 20.14 -0.33
CA SER A 65 -4.28 19.69 -1.69
C SER A 65 -5.65 20.16 -2.17
N GLY A 66 -6.41 20.88 -1.34
CA GLY A 66 -7.73 21.42 -1.68
C GLY A 66 -8.90 20.72 -0.99
N LEU A 67 -8.65 19.78 -0.05
CA LEU A 67 -9.72 19.19 0.75
C LEU A 67 -10.14 20.14 1.88
N ASP A 68 -11.36 20.65 1.82
CA ASP A 68 -11.96 21.47 2.89
C ASP A 68 -12.79 20.64 3.89
N SER A 69 -13.47 21.30 4.83
CA SER A 69 -14.26 20.63 5.88
C SER A 69 -15.48 19.88 5.35
N LEU A 70 -16.15 20.38 4.31
CA LEU A 70 -17.26 19.66 3.68
C LEU A 70 -16.72 18.47 2.90
N GLY A 71 -15.64 18.69 2.14
CA GLY A 71 -14.94 17.63 1.42
C GLY A 71 -14.45 16.50 2.34
N ALA A 72 -14.01 16.81 3.56
CA ALA A 72 -13.63 15.78 4.55
C ALA A 72 -14.81 14.86 4.94
N VAL A 73 -16.02 15.43 5.07
CA VAL A 73 -17.24 14.65 5.36
C VAL A 73 -17.65 13.81 4.15
N GLU A 74 -17.57 14.38 2.94
CA GLU A 74 -17.88 13.66 1.71
C GLU A 74 -16.90 12.51 1.45
N LEU A 75 -15.61 12.75 1.63
CA LEU A 75 -14.56 11.74 1.52
C LEU A 75 -14.82 10.59 2.50
N ARG A 76 -15.13 10.90 3.76
CA ARG A 76 -15.47 9.88 4.76
C ARG A 76 -16.66 9.05 4.29
N ASN A 77 -17.78 9.69 3.95
CA ASN A 77 -18.99 8.98 3.52
C ASN A 77 -18.75 8.11 2.27
N ALA A 78 -17.96 8.60 1.32
CA ALA A 78 -17.59 7.86 0.11
C ALA A 78 -16.77 6.60 0.45
N LEU A 79 -15.81 6.71 1.37
CA LEU A 79 -15.00 5.58 1.82
C LEU A 79 -15.84 4.55 2.60
N GLU A 80 -16.69 5.00 3.54
CA GLU A 80 -17.60 4.14 4.28
C GLU A 80 -18.52 3.36 3.33
N GLY A 81 -19.11 4.05 2.34
CA GLY A 81 -20.00 3.43 1.35
C GLY A 81 -19.31 2.42 0.41
N ARG A 82 -18.03 2.66 0.06
CA ARG A 82 -17.28 1.77 -0.85
C ARG A 82 -16.64 0.58 -0.15
N LEU A 83 -16.24 0.74 1.11
CA LEU A 83 -15.45 -0.24 1.85
C LEU A 83 -16.24 -0.94 2.95
N GLY A 84 -17.45 -0.45 3.29
CA GLY A 84 -18.29 -1.04 4.32
C GLY A 84 -17.71 -0.92 5.74
N VAL A 85 -16.86 0.08 5.98
CA VAL A 85 -16.23 0.36 7.27
C VAL A 85 -16.91 1.55 7.95
N GLN A 86 -16.73 1.69 9.26
CA GLN A 86 -17.08 2.91 9.99
C GLN A 86 -15.81 3.72 10.23
N LEU A 87 -15.86 5.01 9.89
CA LEU A 87 -14.71 5.91 9.97
C LEU A 87 -14.98 7.05 10.95
N PRO A 88 -13.97 7.46 11.75
CA PRO A 88 -14.14 8.56 12.68
C PRO A 88 -14.42 9.88 11.94
N SER A 89 -15.19 10.77 12.55
CA SER A 89 -15.43 12.11 12.01
C SER A 89 -14.15 12.97 11.96
N THR A 90 -13.14 12.62 12.75
CA THR A 90 -11.82 13.24 12.81
C THR A 90 -10.82 12.63 11.83
N LEU A 91 -11.21 11.68 10.98
CA LEU A 91 -10.31 10.90 10.10
C LEU A 91 -9.24 11.76 9.40
N VAL A 92 -9.64 12.86 8.75
CA VAL A 92 -8.72 13.73 7.98
C VAL A 92 -7.76 14.51 8.88
N PHE A 93 -8.12 14.75 10.14
CA PHE A 93 -7.26 15.41 11.12
C PHE A 93 -6.25 14.43 11.73
N ASP A 94 -6.69 13.20 12.03
CA ASP A 94 -5.83 12.16 12.58
C ASP A 94 -4.89 11.55 11.52
N TYR A 95 -5.37 11.47 10.27
CA TYR A 95 -4.69 10.88 9.13
C TYR A 95 -4.68 11.87 7.96
N PRO A 96 -3.78 12.86 7.97
CA PRO A 96 -3.84 14.00 7.06
C PRO A 96 -3.39 13.70 5.62
N THR A 97 -3.02 12.45 5.30
CA THR A 97 -2.54 12.05 3.97
C THR A 97 -3.33 10.84 3.44
N PRO A 98 -3.47 10.68 2.11
CA PRO A 98 -4.12 9.50 1.53
C PRO A 98 -3.49 8.18 1.99
N ALA A 99 -2.15 8.12 2.11
CA ALA A 99 -1.45 6.94 2.59
C ALA A 99 -1.81 6.61 4.05
N ALA A 100 -1.89 7.61 4.93
CA ALA A 100 -2.25 7.42 6.33
C ALA A 100 -3.70 6.92 6.49
N VAL A 101 -4.63 7.47 5.70
CA VAL A 101 -6.03 7.00 5.65
C VAL A 101 -6.09 5.55 5.16
N SER A 102 -5.33 5.22 4.11
CA SER A 102 -5.30 3.87 3.54
C SER A 102 -4.78 2.84 4.55
N GLU A 103 -3.75 3.19 5.31
CA GLU A 103 -3.20 2.35 6.38
C GLU A 103 -4.19 2.10 7.50
N PHE A 104 -4.88 3.14 7.96
CA PHE A 104 -5.91 3.02 8.98
C PHE A 104 -7.03 2.07 8.56
N ILE A 105 -7.51 2.22 7.33
CA ILE A 105 -8.58 1.38 6.76
C ILE A 105 -8.10 -0.06 6.58
N ALA A 106 -6.90 -0.27 6.02
CA ALA A 106 -6.34 -1.60 5.82
C ALA A 106 -6.17 -2.35 7.15
N ALA A 107 -5.75 -1.64 8.21
CA ALA A 107 -5.70 -2.19 9.56
C ALA A 107 -7.09 -2.57 10.08
N GLN A 108 -8.10 -1.73 9.87
CA GLN A 108 -9.47 -2.02 10.31
C GLN A 108 -10.07 -3.25 9.61
N LEU A 109 -9.87 -3.36 8.30
CA LEU A 109 -10.33 -4.51 7.51
C LEU A 109 -9.59 -5.81 7.86
N GLY A 110 -8.30 -5.72 8.21
CA GLY A 110 -7.53 -6.86 8.70
C GLY A 110 -7.90 -7.32 10.12
N ALA A 111 -8.39 -6.40 10.95
CA ALA A 111 -8.86 -6.68 12.32
C ALA A 111 -10.33 -7.16 12.37
N GLY A 112 -11.16 -6.74 11.40
CA GLY A 112 -12.60 -7.07 11.34
C GLY A 112 -12.93 -8.51 10.96
N SER A 113 -11.93 -9.34 10.60
CA SER A 113 -12.13 -10.77 10.27
C SER A 113 -12.13 -11.73 11.47
N GLU A 114 -12.17 -11.20 12.70
CA GLU A 114 -12.28 -11.97 13.95
C GLU A 114 -13.70 -11.89 14.56
N THR A 115 -14.74 -12.30 13.83
CA THR A 115 -16.07 -12.59 14.41
C THR A 115 -16.83 -13.62 13.61
#